data_AF-A0AAW3ZNI2-F1
#
_entry.id   AF-A0AAW3ZNI2-F1
#
_cell.length_a   1.000
_cell.length_b   1.000
_cell.length_c   1.000
_cell.angle_alpha   90.00
_cell.angle_beta   90.00
_cell.angle_gamma   90.00
#
_symmetry.space_group_name_H-M   'P 1'
#
loop_
_entity.id
_entity.type
_entity.pdbx_description
1 polymer ?
#
loop_
_entity_poly.entity_id
_entity_poly.type
_entity_poly.pdbx_seq_one_letter_code
_entity_poly.pdbx_strand_id
1 'polypeptide(L)'
;MLHICHLGFARLFSDPLDQSSARLKKVFYFLRPLLAGRWIEHTLSQPPTEFERLLQAEWATDDERQMISQLQAAKALASEADRWPMPEELSAWLTEQMAYF
;
A
#
# COMPACT_ATOMS: atom_id res chain seq x y z
N MET A 1 18.63 11.22 5.42
CA MET A 1 17.73 11.22 4.24
C MET A 1 16.39 10.50 4.50
N LEU A 2 16.20 9.83 5.65
CA LEU A 2 14.94 9.16 6.03
C LEU A 2 13.89 10.10 6.68
N HIS A 3 14.28 11.28 7.15
CA HIS A 3 13.37 12.12 7.96
C HIS A 3 12.30 12.90 7.15
N ILE A 4 12.46 13.02 5.83
CA ILE A 4 11.52 13.78 4.96
C ILE A 4 10.35 12.91 4.48
N CYS A 5 10.53 11.58 4.36
CA CYS A 5 9.43 10.69 3.96
C CYS A 5 8.34 10.59 5.04
N HIS A 6 8.73 10.51 6.31
CA HIS A 6 7.79 10.33 7.43
C HIS A 6 6.79 11.49 7.55
N LEU A 7 7.24 12.74 7.37
CA LEU A 7 6.37 13.94 7.47
C LEU A 7 5.39 14.10 6.29
N GLY A 8 5.78 13.65 5.09
CA GLY A 8 4.89 13.66 3.92
C GLY A 8 3.77 12.62 4.04
N PHE A 9 4.10 11.44 4.56
CA PHE A 9 3.15 10.35 4.75
C PHE A 9 2.14 10.61 5.88
N ALA A 10 2.61 11.08 7.04
CA ALA A 10 1.76 11.37 8.20
C ALA A 10 0.69 12.45 7.91
N ARG A 11 1.02 13.44 7.08
CA ARG A 11 0.09 14.53 6.70
C ARG A 11 -0.98 14.11 5.69
N LEU A 12 -0.68 13.15 4.81
CA LEU A 12 -1.67 12.53 3.92
C LEU A 12 -2.62 11.57 4.67
N PHE A 13 -2.21 11.08 5.84
CA PHE A 13 -2.95 10.16 6.71
C PHE A 13 -3.77 10.84 7.81
N SER A 14 -3.63 12.16 7.99
CA SER A 14 -4.47 12.92 8.94
C SER A 14 -5.94 12.95 8.53
N ASP A 15 -6.23 12.55 7.28
CA ASP A 15 -7.56 12.21 6.84
C ASP A 15 -7.79 10.74 7.21
N PRO A 16 -8.47 10.45 8.34
CA PRO A 16 -8.66 9.08 8.80
C PRO A 16 -9.17 8.29 7.61
N LEU A 17 -8.48 7.21 7.26
CA LEU A 17 -9.08 6.17 6.45
C LEU A 17 -10.34 5.78 7.22
N ASP A 18 -11.48 6.32 6.79
CA ASP A 18 -12.77 6.06 7.37
C ASP A 18 -12.93 4.54 7.32
N GLN A 19 -12.74 3.91 8.49
CA GLN A 19 -12.54 2.46 8.66
C GLN A 19 -13.74 1.65 8.17
N SER A 20 -14.83 2.33 7.78
CA SER A 20 -16.03 1.75 7.20
C SER A 20 -15.95 1.56 5.68
N SER A 21 -15.25 2.44 4.94
CA SER A 21 -15.13 2.36 3.48
C SER A 21 -14.10 3.34 2.91
N ALA A 22 -13.04 2.82 2.28
CA ALA A 22 -12.06 3.63 1.58
C ALA A 22 -12.27 3.55 0.07
N ARG A 23 -12.00 4.66 -0.64
CA ARG A 23 -11.85 4.60 -2.10
C ARG A 23 -10.62 3.77 -2.39
N LEU A 24 -10.78 2.71 -3.16
CA LEU A 24 -9.70 1.78 -3.45
C LEU A 24 -8.51 2.49 -4.12
N LYS A 25 -8.75 3.54 -4.94
CA LYS A 25 -7.69 4.41 -5.47
C LYS A 25 -6.80 5.02 -4.38
N LYS A 26 -7.38 5.49 -3.26
CA LYS A 26 -6.66 6.10 -2.13
C LYS A 26 -5.72 5.07 -1.47
N VAL A 27 -6.17 3.82 -1.33
CA VAL A 27 -5.33 2.72 -0.82
C VAL A 27 -4.09 2.53 -1.71
N PHE A 28 -4.26 2.50 -3.03
CA PHE A 28 -3.13 2.35 -3.97
C PHE A 28 -2.17 3.55 -3.99
N TYR A 29 -2.60 4.74 -3.58
CA TYR A 29 -1.71 5.89 -3.38
C TYR A 29 -0.73 5.69 -2.22
N PHE A 30 -1.11 4.94 -1.19
CA PHE A 30 -0.22 4.59 -0.07
C PHE A 30 0.58 3.32 -0.34
N LEU A 31 -0.05 2.34 -0.97
CA LEU A 31 0.55 1.04 -1.23
C LEU A 31 1.78 1.14 -2.13
N ARG A 32 1.72 1.98 -3.18
CA ARG A 32 2.85 2.20 -4.11
C ARG A 32 4.12 2.70 -3.42
N PRO A 33 4.11 3.83 -2.68
CA PRO A 33 5.31 4.32 -2.01
C PRO A 33 5.80 3.40 -0.90
N LEU A 34 4.93 2.67 -0.18
CA LEU A 34 5.34 1.66 0.81
C LEU A 34 6.12 0.51 0.14
N LEU A 35 5.57 -0.08 -0.92
CA LEU A 35 6.24 -1.16 -1.65
C LEU A 35 7.53 -0.68 -2.34
N ALA A 36 7.54 0.56 -2.83
CA ALA A 36 8.75 1.17 -3.38
C ALA A 36 9.84 1.37 -2.31
N GLY A 37 9.46 1.80 -1.09
CA GLY A 37 10.35 1.92 0.05
C GLY A 37 11.00 0.57 0.41
N ARG A 38 10.17 -0.48 0.57
CA ARG A 38 10.63 -1.85 0.80
C ARG A 38 11.55 -2.36 -0.31
N TRP A 39 11.22 -2.08 -1.56
CA TRP A 39 12.07 -2.47 -2.68
C TRP A 39 13.47 -1.87 -2.56
N ILE A 40 13.57 -0.56 -2.29
CA ILE A 40 14.85 0.11 -2.14
C ILE A 40 15.63 -0.45 -0.95
N GLU A 41 14.95 -0.72 0.17
CA GLU A 41 15.57 -1.29 1.37
C GLU A 41 16.15 -2.69 1.12
N HIS A 42 15.39 -3.57 0.46
CA HIS A 42 15.79 -4.96 0.23
C HIS A 42 16.75 -5.15 -0.94
N THR A 43 16.63 -4.36 -2.00
CA THR A 43 17.39 -4.56 -3.25
C THR A 43 18.46 -3.51 -3.49
N LEU A 44 18.47 -2.42 -2.71
CA LEU A 44 19.34 -1.24 -2.90
C LEU A 44 19.30 -0.70 -4.34
N SER A 45 18.17 -0.90 -5.03
CA SER A 45 17.98 -0.58 -6.44
C SER A 45 16.71 0.24 -6.66
N GLN A 46 16.58 0.80 -7.86
CA GLN A 46 15.39 1.57 -8.23
C GLN A 46 14.16 0.65 -8.32
N PRO A 47 13.02 1.02 -7.69
CA PRO A 47 11.80 0.24 -7.77
C PRO A 47 11.24 0.21 -9.20
N PRO A 48 10.73 -0.94 -9.68
CA PRO A 48 10.05 -1.03 -10.96
C PRO A 48 8.81 -0.13 -10.99
N THR A 49 8.45 0.33 -12.18
CA THR A 49 7.23 1.17 -12.36
C THR A 49 5.97 0.30 -12.31
N GLU A 50 6.11 -0.96 -12.74
CA GLU A 50 5.09 -1.98 -12.75
C GLU A 50 4.79 -2.47 -11.33
N PHE A 51 3.55 -2.27 -10.90
CA PHE A 51 3.10 -2.65 -9.57
C PHE A 51 3.18 -4.18 -9.34
N GLU A 52 2.85 -4.97 -10.36
CA GLU A 52 2.95 -6.43 -10.28
C GLU A 52 4.37 -6.91 -10.00
N ARG A 53 5.40 -6.24 -10.55
CA ARG A 53 6.79 -6.58 -10.26
C ARG A 53 7.18 -6.27 -8.82
N LEU A 54 6.60 -5.24 -8.20
CA LEU A 54 6.81 -4.96 -6.78
C LEU A 54 6.28 -6.10 -5.90
N LEU A 55 5.19 -6.77 -6.30
CA LEU A 55 4.60 -7.89 -5.55
C LEU A 55 5.32 -9.22 -5.75
N GLN A 56 5.94 -9.40 -6.92
CA GLN A 56 6.75 -10.57 -7.22
C GLN A 56 8.14 -10.53 -6.56
N ALA A 57 8.42 -9.51 -5.76
CA ALA A 57 9.68 -9.43 -5.04
C ALA A 57 9.78 -10.54 -3.99
N GLU A 58 11.00 -11.07 -3.82
CA GLU A 58 11.27 -12.19 -2.91
C GLU A 58 11.01 -11.85 -1.43
N TRP A 59 11.07 -10.56 -1.07
CA TRP A 59 10.82 -10.08 0.29
C TRP A 59 9.33 -10.00 0.67
N ALA A 60 8.43 -10.07 -0.31
CA ALA A 60 6.99 -10.10 -0.04
C ALA A 60 6.60 -11.52 0.42
N THR A 61 5.74 -11.64 1.43
CA THR A 61 5.20 -12.93 1.84
C THR A 61 4.07 -13.39 0.91
N ASP A 62 3.72 -14.68 0.93
CA ASP A 62 2.59 -15.18 0.15
C ASP A 62 1.26 -14.56 0.59
N ASP A 63 1.09 -14.31 1.89
CA ASP A 63 -0.09 -13.64 2.44
C ASP A 63 -0.19 -12.19 1.94
N GLU A 64 0.92 -11.44 1.93
CA GLU A 64 0.98 -10.08 1.39
C GLU A 64 0.65 -10.07 -0.11
N ARG A 65 1.23 -11.01 -0.87
CA ARG A 65 0.94 -11.17 -2.30
C ARG A 65 -0.54 -11.44 -2.54
N GLN A 66 -1.13 -12.36 -1.79
CA GLN A 66 -2.54 -12.73 -1.92
C GLN A 66 -3.45 -11.55 -1.57
N MET A 67 -3.21 -10.90 -0.43
CA MET A 67 -3.97 -9.73 0.02
C MET A 67 -3.91 -8.60 -1.02
N ILE A 68 -2.73 -8.28 -1.53
CA ILE A 68 -2.58 -7.20 -2.51
C ILE A 68 -3.15 -7.61 -3.89
N SER A 69 -3.04 -8.87 -4.29
CA SER A 69 -3.68 -9.37 -5.50
C SER A 69 -5.21 -9.26 -5.43
N GLN A 70 -5.81 -9.54 -4.27
CA GLN A 70 -7.24 -9.34 -4.05
C GLN A 70 -7.63 -7.86 -4.20
N LEU A 71 -6.80 -6.93 -3.70
CA LEU A 71 -7.03 -5.49 -3.91
C LEU A 71 -6.94 -5.08 -5.37
N GLN A 72 -6.06 -5.70 -6.16
CA GLN A 72 -5.97 -5.43 -7.60
C GLN A 72 -7.21 -5.94 -8.34
N ALA A 73 -7.68 -7.14 -8.00
CA ALA A 73 -8.91 -7.69 -8.57
C ALA A 73 -10.13 -6.84 -8.19
N ALA A 74 -10.23 -6.42 -6.93
CA ALA A 74 -11.24 -5.49 -6.45
C ALA A 74 -11.19 -4.15 -7.20
N LYS A 75 -9.99 -3.65 -7.51
CA LYS A 75 -9.78 -2.39 -8.25
C LYS A 75 -10.22 -2.49 -9.71
N ALA A 76 -10.04 -3.65 -10.33
CA ALA A 76 -10.51 -3.89 -11.69
C ALA A 76 -12.04 -3.92 -11.79
N LEU A 77 -12.72 -4.36 -10.72
CA LEU A 77 -14.18 -4.46 -10.66
C LEU A 77 -14.86 -3.20 -10.12
N ALA A 78 -14.18 -2.44 -9.26
CA ALA A 78 -14.72 -1.24 -8.63
C ALA A 78 -14.62 -0.02 -9.58
N SER A 79 -15.73 0.70 -9.72
CA SER A 79 -15.74 2.01 -10.36
C SER A 79 -15.08 3.07 -9.46
N GLU A 80 -14.66 4.20 -10.02
CA GLU A 80 -13.93 5.26 -9.30
C GLU A 80 -14.66 5.83 -8.07
N ALA A 81 -15.98 5.68 -8.03
CA ALA A 81 -16.84 6.12 -6.94
C ALA A 81 -17.16 5.01 -5.91
N ASP A 82 -16.77 3.76 -6.16
CA ASP A 82 -17.16 2.65 -5.30
C ASP A 82 -16.35 2.63 -4.01
N ARG A 83 -17.11 2.63 -2.92
CA ARG A 83 -16.63 2.47 -1.55
C ARG A 83 -16.35 1.00 -1.32
N TRP A 84 -15.08 0.64 -1.15
CA TRP A 84 -14.69 -0.74 -0.87
C TRP A 84 -14.57 -0.94 0.65
N PRO A 85 -15.15 -2.02 1.22
CA PRO A 85 -14.96 -2.35 2.62
C PRO A 85 -13.48 -2.65 2.86
N MET A 86 -12.84 -1.87 3.72
CA MET A 86 -11.43 -2.05 4.05
C MET A 86 -11.30 -3.27 4.99
N PRO A 87 -10.63 -4.36 4.58
CA PRO A 87 -10.40 -5.47 5.49
C PRO A 87 -9.55 -5.03 6.67
N GLU A 88 -9.85 -5.53 7.87
CA GLU A 88 -9.10 -5.19 9.09
C GLU A 88 -7.62 -5.56 8.96
N GLU A 89 -7.33 -6.73 8.39
CA GLU A 89 -5.97 -7.23 8.10
C GLU A 89 -5.16 -6.24 7.25
N LEU A 90 -5.79 -5.65 6.22
CA LEU A 90 -5.15 -4.65 5.38
C LEU A 90 -4.90 -3.34 6.13
N SER A 91 -5.88 -2.91 6.93
CA SER A 91 -5.76 -1.68 7.72
C SER A 91 -4.64 -1.81 8.76
N ALA A 92 -4.57 -2.96 9.44
CA ALA A 92 -3.51 -3.28 10.38
C ALA A 92 -2.14 -3.31 9.68
N TRP A 93 -2.02 -4.05 8.57
CA TRP A 93 -0.78 -4.11 7.79
C TRP A 93 -0.33 -2.73 7.32
N LEU A 94 -1.22 -1.92 6.74
CA LEU A 94 -0.87 -0.55 6.31
C LEU A 94 -0.37 0.29 7.47
N THR A 95 -1.02 0.21 8.63
CA THR A 95 -0.63 0.93 9.85
C THR A 95 0.75 0.49 10.34
N GLU A 96 1.03 -0.82 10.34
CA GLU A 96 2.34 -1.37 10.72
C GLU A 96 3.46 -0.93 9.77
N GLN A 97 3.25 -1.07 8.46
CA GLN A 97 4.26 -0.66 7.46
C GLN A 97 4.53 0.85 7.56
N MET A 98 3.51 1.64 7.86
CA MET A 98 3.67 3.08 8.05
C MET A 98 4.35 3.49 9.36
N ALA A 99 4.18 2.70 10.42
CA ALA A 99 4.93 2.93 11.65
C ALA A 99 6.42 2.58 11.48
N TYR A 100 6.73 1.66 10.55
CA TYR A 100 8.08 1.23 10.23
C TYR A 100 8.86 2.25 9.36
N PHE A 101 8.22 2.85 8.35
CA PHE A 101 8.83 3.79 7.38
C PHE A 101 8.65 5.27 7.74
#